data_AF-A0A7C6Z8P0-F1
#
_entry.id   AF-A0A7C6Z8P0-F1
#
_cell.length_a   1.000
_cell.length_b   1.000
_cell.length_c   1.000
_cell.angle_alpha   90.00
_cell.angle_beta   90.00
_cell.angle_gamma   90.00
#
_symmetry.space_group_name_H-M   'P 1'
#
loop_
_entity.id
_entity.type
_entity.pdbx_description
1 polymer ?
#
loop_
_entity_poly.entity_id
_entity_poly.type
_entity_poly.pdbx_seq_one_letter_code
_entity_poly.pdbx_strand_id
1 'polypeptide(L)'
;MALDTDLESIQEARDAVRRAAEARVKLASFSQEQVDRIVAKMADAGRAHARALAKMAVEETGFGVYEDKVTKNLFASERVYEAIRDLRTVGVIRCDGSRKVAEIAEPAGVIVALVPSTNPTSTVIYKSLISLKSRNPIVFSPHPSACRCSCQAAQVMADAAAAAGAPRGAIQCLVHPTKQATDELMRHPDTALILATGGSAMVKAAYSAGKPAYGVGPGNVPAFIECTADIKRAVADIFSSKTFDNGTICASEQAIVTESVIEDKVLGEIKAQGGYLLTDSEAAALSKIVVTSGGGINPAIVGRSAVTIAKMAGLAVPDGTRVLVARLSGVGPQYPLSREKLSPILAFYVEPDWQAACERCIEILEFGGMGHTLVIHSRNPVVIREFAMKKPVFRILVNTPSSQGAIGATTGLEPALTLGCGTWGGSITADNVGPLHLVNVKRVAYGLDSEEAERLYEEMLVGAAGAEVTCRLPRPGVRPTAGEGTRWSGVGGGQSYGTAGQAQAAFAQRRPVPTIIGPAAAIDKPVTTPFSARDTGGGSSRSPGRGATELGGEPGVAYRAAGAASVTSTAAATEAGGGRGQVASDLPSSRQAHQTRLVTDEDIRAVVDRFLSELNREKGS
;
A
#
# COMPACT_ATOMS: atom_id res chain seq x y z
N MET A 1 -1.91 43.12 2.85
CA MET A 1 -2.46 42.19 1.85
C MET A 1 -2.40 40.82 2.50
N ALA A 2 -3.49 40.03 2.47
CA ALA A 2 -3.34 38.59 2.68
C ALA A 2 -2.57 38.04 1.47
N LEU A 3 -1.68 37.09 1.68
CA LEU A 3 -1.06 36.37 0.57
C LEU A 3 -2.08 35.37 0.02
N ASP A 4 -2.02 35.09 -1.28
CA ASP A 4 -2.88 34.06 -1.86
C ASP A 4 -2.50 32.69 -1.27
N THR A 5 -3.49 31.90 -0.88
CA THR A 5 -3.29 30.66 -0.10
C THR A 5 -2.43 29.63 -0.84
N ASP A 6 -2.40 29.65 -2.17
CA ASP A 6 -1.49 28.81 -2.94
C ASP A 6 -0.04 29.31 -2.85
N LEU A 7 0.22 30.61 -2.94
CA LEU A 7 1.54 31.22 -2.69
C LEU A 7 2.05 30.95 -1.27
N GLU A 8 1.19 31.06 -0.25
CA GLU A 8 1.52 30.70 1.14
C GLU A 8 1.94 29.22 1.23
N SER A 9 1.16 28.32 0.64
CA SER A 9 1.44 26.88 0.67
C SER A 9 2.70 26.47 -0.11
N ILE A 10 3.01 27.15 -1.22
CA ILE A 10 4.26 26.98 -1.98
C ILE A 10 5.47 27.42 -1.13
N GLN A 11 5.34 28.55 -0.42
CA GLN A 11 6.39 29.05 0.45
C GLN A 11 6.61 28.12 1.66
N GLU A 12 5.52 27.61 2.25
CA GLU A 12 5.57 26.59 3.32
C GLU A 12 6.33 25.33 2.85
N ALA A 13 6.06 24.85 1.64
CA ALA A 13 6.74 23.71 1.04
C ALA A 13 8.26 23.93 0.88
N ARG A 14 8.66 25.09 0.35
CA ARG A 14 10.08 25.48 0.21
C ARG A 14 10.79 25.53 1.56
N ASP A 15 10.18 26.17 2.54
CA ASP A 15 10.77 26.31 3.87
C ASP A 15 10.83 24.98 4.63
N ALA A 16 9.86 24.09 4.43
CA ALA A 16 9.88 22.75 4.98
C ALA A 16 11.06 21.93 4.41
N VAL A 17 11.26 21.94 3.08
CA VAL A 17 12.37 21.23 2.45
C VAL A 17 13.72 21.83 2.84
N ARG A 18 13.85 23.16 2.94
CA ARG A 18 15.07 23.83 3.46
C ARG A 18 15.46 23.32 4.84
N ARG A 19 14.53 23.34 5.80
CA ARG A 19 14.75 22.85 7.18
C ARG A 19 15.07 21.36 7.21
N ALA A 20 14.47 20.57 6.31
CA ALA A 20 14.81 19.15 6.17
C ALA A 20 16.24 18.97 5.61
N ALA A 21 16.67 19.78 4.65
CA ALA A 21 18.04 19.73 4.12
C ALA A 21 19.10 20.10 5.18
N GLU A 22 18.81 21.06 6.06
CA GLU A 22 19.64 21.36 7.24
C GLU A 22 19.67 20.20 8.25
N ALA A 23 18.52 19.58 8.53
CA ALA A 23 18.41 18.42 9.40
C ALA A 23 19.19 17.20 8.84
N ARG A 24 19.21 17.02 7.51
CA ARG A 24 19.94 15.95 6.82
C ARG A 24 21.43 15.94 7.17
N VAL A 25 22.06 17.12 7.19
CA VAL A 25 23.51 17.25 7.48
C VAL A 25 23.83 16.72 8.87
N LYS A 26 22.95 16.96 9.85
CA LYS A 26 23.10 16.48 11.23
C LYS A 26 22.77 14.99 11.36
N LEU A 27 21.70 14.51 10.71
CA LEU A 27 21.33 13.09 10.74
C LEU A 27 22.39 12.18 10.07
N ALA A 28 23.08 12.67 9.04
CA ALA A 28 24.09 11.90 8.32
C ALA A 28 25.27 11.47 9.20
N SER A 29 25.64 12.26 10.22
CA SER A 29 26.74 11.96 11.15
C SER A 29 26.34 11.14 12.37
N PHE A 30 25.08 10.72 12.50
CA PHE A 30 24.63 9.94 13.66
C PHE A 30 25.10 8.48 13.57
N SER A 31 25.52 7.94 14.71
CA SER A 31 25.84 6.51 14.89
C SER A 31 24.57 5.64 14.83
N GLN A 32 24.75 4.32 14.67
CA GLN A 32 23.65 3.37 14.65
C GLN A 32 22.83 3.44 15.96
N GLU A 33 23.50 3.54 17.10
CA GLU A 33 22.89 3.59 18.44
C GLU A 33 22.10 4.90 18.67
N GLN A 34 22.55 6.00 18.07
CA GLN A 34 21.81 7.27 18.10
C GLN A 34 20.53 7.17 17.26
N VAL A 35 20.62 6.61 16.06
CA VAL A 35 19.47 6.35 15.18
C VAL A 35 18.47 5.41 15.85
N ASP A 36 18.93 4.30 16.40
CA ASP A 36 18.08 3.25 16.95
C ASP A 36 17.34 3.72 18.21
N ARG A 37 18.01 4.51 19.06
CA ARG A 37 17.37 5.19 20.21
C ARG A 37 16.26 6.15 19.76
N ILE A 38 16.47 6.91 18.69
CA ILE A 38 15.48 7.84 18.13
C ILE A 38 14.26 7.08 17.62
N VAL A 39 14.48 6.05 16.80
CA VAL A 39 13.41 5.23 16.21
C VAL A 39 12.63 4.48 17.31
N ALA A 40 13.30 3.96 18.33
CA ALA A 40 12.64 3.33 19.48
C ALA A 40 11.72 4.30 20.23
N LYS A 41 12.15 5.56 20.44
CA LYS A 41 11.32 6.57 21.12
C LYS A 41 10.16 7.08 20.26
N MET A 42 10.33 7.13 18.94
CA MET A 42 9.23 7.36 18.01
C MET A 42 8.19 6.22 18.05
N ALA A 43 8.64 4.95 18.09
CA ALA A 43 7.77 3.79 18.22
C ALA A 43 6.98 3.78 19.55
N ASP A 44 7.66 4.05 20.68
CA ASP A 44 7.02 4.23 21.99
C ASP A 44 5.92 5.30 21.95
N ALA A 45 6.20 6.46 21.33
CA ALA A 45 5.26 7.57 21.21
C ALA A 45 4.08 7.26 20.29
N GLY A 46 4.32 6.58 19.16
CA GLY A 46 3.28 6.12 18.23
C GLY A 46 2.30 5.16 18.91
N ARG A 47 2.81 4.18 19.66
CA ARG A 47 2.01 3.28 20.49
C ARG A 47 1.18 4.03 21.52
N ALA A 48 1.80 4.95 22.27
CA ALA A 48 1.11 5.74 23.30
C ALA A 48 -0.04 6.60 22.74
N HIS A 49 0.12 7.16 21.54
CA HIS A 49 -0.89 8.02 20.90
C HIS A 49 -1.82 7.28 19.93
N ALA A 50 -1.66 5.97 19.74
CA ALA A 50 -2.40 5.18 18.74
C ALA A 50 -3.93 5.38 18.81
N ARG A 51 -4.48 5.46 20.02
CA ARG A 51 -5.90 5.73 20.30
C ARG A 51 -6.32 7.15 19.94
N ALA A 52 -5.61 8.17 20.41
CA ALA A 52 -5.93 9.56 20.11
C ALA A 52 -5.88 9.85 18.60
N LEU A 53 -4.85 9.36 17.92
CA LEU A 53 -4.67 9.50 16.47
C LEU A 53 -5.72 8.73 15.66
N ALA A 54 -6.13 7.53 16.12
CA ALA A 54 -7.20 6.77 15.48
C ALA A 54 -8.54 7.51 15.54
N LYS A 55 -8.88 8.07 16.71
CA LYS A 55 -10.10 8.86 16.91
C LYS A 55 -10.13 10.08 15.99
N MET A 56 -9.07 10.89 15.98
CA MET A 56 -8.96 12.06 15.08
C MET A 56 -9.10 11.68 13.61
N ALA A 57 -8.53 10.55 13.19
CA ALA A 57 -8.63 10.09 11.80
C ALA A 57 -10.07 9.68 11.42
N VAL A 58 -10.82 9.00 12.29
CA VAL A 58 -12.25 8.71 12.05
C VAL A 58 -13.07 10.00 12.02
N GLU A 59 -12.87 10.90 12.98
CA GLU A 59 -13.62 12.16 13.09
C GLU A 59 -13.38 13.11 11.91
N GLU A 60 -12.14 13.24 11.42
CA GLU A 60 -11.81 14.13 10.30
C GLU A 60 -12.22 13.55 8.94
N THR A 61 -11.98 12.25 8.70
CA THR A 61 -12.23 11.63 7.39
C THR A 61 -13.65 11.09 7.23
N GLY A 62 -14.30 10.72 8.33
CA GLY A 62 -15.52 9.91 8.33
C GLY A 62 -15.31 8.46 7.85
N PHE A 63 -14.08 8.02 7.61
CA PHE A 63 -13.78 6.69 7.07
C PHE A 63 -13.44 5.69 8.17
N GLY A 64 -13.98 4.48 8.04
CA GLY A 64 -13.50 3.30 8.75
C GLY A 64 -14.07 3.10 10.15
N VAL A 65 -13.30 2.42 11.00
CA VAL A 65 -13.69 1.97 12.34
C VAL A 65 -12.58 2.36 13.32
N TYR A 66 -12.95 2.91 14.48
CA TYR A 66 -11.99 3.45 15.45
C TYR A 66 -10.99 2.38 15.92
N GLU A 67 -11.49 1.23 16.35
CA GLU A 67 -10.73 0.07 16.86
C GLU A 67 -9.73 -0.45 15.81
N ASP A 68 -10.14 -0.50 14.54
CA ASP A 68 -9.28 -0.93 13.44
C ASP A 68 -8.20 0.12 13.13
N LYS A 69 -8.51 1.43 13.24
CA LYS A 69 -7.48 2.47 13.16
C LYS A 69 -6.51 2.43 14.35
N VAL A 70 -6.95 2.07 15.55
CA VAL A 70 -6.03 1.79 16.68
C VAL A 70 -5.09 0.65 16.29
N THR A 71 -5.63 -0.44 15.77
CA THR A 71 -4.85 -1.61 15.31
C THR A 71 -3.86 -1.23 14.21
N LYS A 72 -4.25 -0.39 13.23
CA LYS A 72 -3.36 0.13 12.17
C LYS A 72 -2.24 1.02 12.72
N ASN A 73 -2.51 1.84 13.74
CA ASN A 73 -1.50 2.67 14.39
C ASN A 73 -0.54 1.82 15.25
N LEU A 74 -1.04 0.80 15.95
CA LEU A 74 -0.21 -0.16 16.71
C LEU A 74 0.66 -0.98 15.75
N PHE A 75 0.12 -1.52 14.67
CA PHE A 75 0.90 -2.18 13.62
C PHE A 75 2.04 -1.29 13.10
N ALA A 76 1.73 -0.04 12.76
CA ALA A 76 2.71 0.93 12.27
C ALA A 76 3.76 1.33 13.33
N SER A 77 3.45 1.24 14.62
CA SER A 77 4.35 1.63 15.72
C SER A 77 5.19 0.47 16.24
N GLU A 78 4.59 -0.72 16.35
CA GLU A 78 5.17 -1.90 17.01
C GLU A 78 5.74 -2.88 15.98
N ARG A 79 4.93 -3.40 15.05
CA ARG A 79 5.37 -4.43 14.09
C ARG A 79 6.42 -3.91 13.12
N VAL A 80 6.25 -2.68 12.63
CA VAL A 80 7.27 -2.02 11.80
C VAL A 80 8.55 -1.81 12.60
N TYR A 81 8.47 -1.40 13.86
CA TYR A 81 9.65 -1.24 14.71
C TYR A 81 10.36 -2.58 14.99
N GLU A 82 9.61 -3.63 15.31
CA GLU A 82 10.12 -5.00 15.53
C GLU A 82 10.89 -5.54 14.32
N ALA A 83 10.45 -5.25 13.09
CA ALA A 83 11.15 -5.66 11.89
C ALA A 83 12.42 -4.83 11.61
N ILE A 84 12.39 -3.51 11.87
CA ILE A 84 13.49 -2.62 11.47
C ILE A 84 14.54 -2.37 12.56
N ARG A 85 14.25 -2.68 13.83
CA ARG A 85 15.10 -2.31 14.98
C ARG A 85 16.55 -2.74 14.82
N ASP A 86 16.80 -3.97 14.38
CA ASP A 86 18.14 -4.56 14.33
C ASP A 86 18.80 -4.46 12.94
N LEU A 87 18.13 -3.80 11.96
CA LEU A 87 18.71 -3.55 10.64
C LEU A 87 19.90 -2.58 10.73
N ARG A 88 21.04 -2.93 10.13
CA ARG A 88 22.15 -1.98 9.96
C ARG A 88 21.85 -1.01 8.82
N THR A 89 21.94 0.28 9.13
CA THR A 89 21.62 1.41 8.24
C THR A 89 22.65 2.55 8.33
N VAL A 90 23.68 2.38 9.16
CA VAL A 90 24.78 3.32 9.37
C VAL A 90 26.11 2.64 9.08
N GLY A 91 27.01 3.33 8.36
CA GLY A 91 28.34 2.82 8.06
C GLY A 91 28.31 1.54 7.24
N VAL A 92 29.19 0.58 7.59
CA VAL A 92 29.33 -0.70 6.90
C VAL A 92 28.18 -1.64 7.27
N ILE A 93 27.32 -1.95 6.29
CA ILE A 93 26.12 -2.76 6.49
C ILE A 93 26.30 -4.23 6.09
N ARG A 94 27.22 -4.52 5.17
CA ARG A 94 27.51 -5.89 4.69
C ARG A 94 28.95 -5.98 4.18
N CYS A 95 29.61 -7.10 4.48
CA CYS A 95 30.92 -7.44 3.94
C CYS A 95 30.87 -8.83 3.31
N ASP A 96 31.36 -8.95 2.08
CA ASP A 96 31.42 -10.17 1.29
C ASP A 96 32.88 -10.52 0.97
N GLY A 97 33.50 -11.31 1.85
CA GLY A 97 34.93 -11.67 1.73
C GLY A 97 35.23 -12.47 0.48
N SER A 98 34.29 -13.31 0.02
CA SER A 98 34.45 -14.10 -1.21
C SER A 98 34.60 -13.24 -2.46
N ARG A 99 34.10 -12.00 -2.41
CA ARG A 99 34.15 -11.01 -3.50
C ARG A 99 35.07 -9.82 -3.19
N LYS A 100 35.64 -9.77 -1.98
CA LYS A 100 36.33 -8.62 -1.39
C LYS A 100 35.55 -7.31 -1.60
N VAL A 101 34.27 -7.32 -1.23
CA VAL A 101 33.38 -6.14 -1.28
C VAL A 101 32.89 -5.77 0.11
N ALA A 102 32.94 -4.48 0.44
CA ALA A 102 32.24 -3.89 1.57
C ALA A 102 31.13 -2.96 1.06
N GLU A 103 29.96 -3.03 1.69
CA GLU A 103 28.76 -2.26 1.37
C GLU A 103 28.49 -1.26 2.50
N ILE A 104 28.42 0.02 2.15
CA ILE A 104 28.23 1.14 3.07
C ILE A 104 26.86 1.78 2.78
N ALA A 105 26.06 1.98 3.82
CA ALA A 105 24.78 2.68 3.72
C ALA A 105 24.98 4.20 3.73
N GLU A 106 24.45 4.86 2.71
CA GLU A 106 24.36 6.32 2.60
C GLU A 106 22.88 6.73 2.56
N PRO A 107 22.41 7.70 3.36
CA PRO A 107 21.01 8.16 3.30
C PRO A 107 20.68 8.71 1.91
N ALA A 108 19.48 8.45 1.41
CA ALA A 108 19.00 8.99 0.14
C ALA A 108 18.97 10.54 0.13
N GLY A 109 18.48 11.15 1.21
CA GLY A 109 18.43 12.60 1.40
C GLY A 109 17.11 13.06 2.00
N VAL A 110 16.59 14.21 1.55
CA VAL A 110 15.25 14.66 1.97
C VAL A 110 14.20 13.81 1.27
N ILE A 111 13.35 13.15 2.07
CA ILE A 111 12.21 12.37 1.57
C ILE A 111 10.96 13.26 1.56
N VAL A 112 10.26 13.28 0.43
CA VAL A 112 8.90 13.82 0.34
C VAL A 112 7.91 12.67 0.36
N ALA A 113 6.97 12.69 1.30
CA ALA A 113 6.05 11.59 1.52
C ALA A 113 4.59 12.02 1.33
N LEU A 114 3.93 11.41 0.36
CA LEU A 114 2.51 11.64 0.09
C LEU A 114 1.69 10.68 0.95
N VAL A 115 0.64 11.18 1.61
CA VAL A 115 -0.15 10.44 2.62
C VAL A 115 -1.61 10.34 2.19
N PRO A 116 -2.21 9.13 2.14
CA PRO A 116 -3.60 8.94 1.74
C PRO A 116 -4.57 9.21 2.90
N SER A 117 -5.82 9.56 2.57
CA SER A 117 -6.89 9.76 3.56
C SER A 117 -7.44 8.47 4.17
N THR A 118 -7.14 7.30 3.61
CA THR A 118 -7.54 5.98 4.17
C THR A 118 -6.68 5.55 5.36
N ASN A 119 -5.38 5.85 5.30
CA ASN A 119 -4.36 5.39 6.27
C ASN A 119 -3.54 6.56 6.87
N PRO A 120 -4.13 7.72 7.22
CA PRO A 120 -3.37 8.96 7.37
C PRO A 120 -2.32 8.88 8.48
N THR A 121 -2.77 8.56 9.69
CA THR A 121 -1.93 8.53 10.90
C THR A 121 -0.94 7.37 10.88
N SER A 122 -1.39 6.17 10.51
CA SER A 122 -0.55 4.98 10.44
C SER A 122 0.51 5.06 9.34
N THR A 123 0.20 5.60 8.16
CA THR A 123 1.22 5.85 7.11
C THR A 123 2.25 6.89 7.55
N VAL A 124 1.85 7.95 8.27
CA VAL A 124 2.80 8.94 8.83
C VAL A 124 3.74 8.31 9.85
N ILE A 125 3.23 7.50 10.78
CA ILE A 125 4.05 6.76 11.76
C ILE A 125 5.05 5.84 11.03
N TYR A 126 4.54 4.93 10.19
CA TYR A 126 5.38 3.97 9.44
C TYR A 126 6.47 4.68 8.62
N LYS A 127 6.12 5.70 7.81
CA LYS A 127 7.09 6.43 6.99
C LYS A 127 8.10 7.21 7.82
N SER A 128 7.70 7.75 8.97
CA SER A 128 8.62 8.43 9.89
C SER A 128 9.66 7.45 10.43
N LEU A 129 9.23 6.28 10.93
CA LEU A 129 10.12 5.25 11.47
C LEU A 129 11.15 4.77 10.43
N ILE A 130 10.70 4.39 9.24
CA ILE A 130 11.64 3.87 8.22
C ILE A 130 12.60 4.95 7.68
N SER A 131 12.15 6.21 7.60
CA SER A 131 12.98 7.33 7.15
C SER A 131 14.05 7.69 8.18
N LEU A 132 13.69 7.79 9.45
CA LEU A 132 14.66 8.11 10.50
C LEU A 132 15.60 6.92 10.76
N LYS A 133 15.13 5.67 10.68
CA LYS A 133 16.00 4.48 10.72
C LYS A 133 17.04 4.47 9.59
N SER A 134 16.75 5.11 8.46
CA SER A 134 17.66 5.26 7.32
C SER A 134 18.40 6.62 7.29
N ARG A 135 18.37 7.41 8.38
CA ARG A 135 18.98 8.76 8.53
C ARG A 135 18.44 9.82 7.56
N ASN A 136 17.24 9.63 7.03
CA ASN A 136 16.60 10.58 6.11
C ASN A 136 15.58 11.47 6.85
N PRO A 137 15.67 12.80 6.75
CA PRO A 137 14.60 13.69 7.15
C PRO A 137 13.43 13.61 6.14
N ILE A 138 12.21 13.83 6.63
CA ILE A 138 10.97 13.59 5.89
C ILE A 138 10.01 14.78 5.99
N VAL A 139 9.43 15.16 4.84
CA VAL A 139 8.37 16.17 4.71
C VAL A 139 7.12 15.51 4.15
N PHE A 140 6.03 15.55 4.89
CA PHE A 140 4.74 14.98 4.50
C PHE A 140 3.87 15.99 3.74
N SER A 141 3.27 15.54 2.62
CA SER A 141 2.10 16.18 2.01
C SER A 141 0.86 15.33 2.33
N PRO A 142 -0.04 15.78 3.23
CA PRO A 142 -1.23 15.04 3.59
C PRO A 142 -2.36 15.24 2.57
N HIS A 143 -3.23 14.24 2.43
CA HIS A 143 -4.50 14.44 1.73
C HIS A 143 -5.33 15.53 2.44
N PRO A 144 -5.93 16.51 1.73
CA PRO A 144 -6.65 17.63 2.37
C PRO A 144 -7.75 17.20 3.34
N SER A 145 -8.46 16.11 3.06
CA SER A 145 -9.52 15.55 3.93
C SER A 145 -9.00 14.78 5.17
N ALA A 146 -7.70 14.80 5.41
CA ALA A 146 -7.03 14.10 6.52
C ALA A 146 -5.83 14.90 7.04
N CYS A 147 -5.84 16.22 6.83
CA CYS A 147 -4.70 17.09 7.11
C CYS A 147 -4.37 17.13 8.60
N ARG A 148 -5.37 17.38 9.46
CA ARG A 148 -5.18 17.61 10.90
C ARG A 148 -4.68 16.36 11.61
N CYS A 149 -5.24 15.19 11.33
CA CYS A 149 -4.78 13.94 11.92
C CYS A 149 -3.39 13.54 11.41
N SER A 150 -3.08 13.78 10.13
CA SER A 150 -1.72 13.54 9.58
C SER A 150 -0.68 14.46 10.21
N CYS A 151 -1.00 15.76 10.34
CA CYS A 151 -0.13 16.74 11.00
C CYS A 151 0.07 16.40 12.48
N GLN A 152 -0.98 16.00 13.21
CA GLN A 152 -0.85 15.57 14.59
C GLN A 152 0.04 14.32 14.74
N ALA A 153 -0.09 13.33 13.85
CA ALA A 153 0.79 12.17 13.84
C ALA A 153 2.25 12.57 13.56
N ALA A 154 2.48 13.47 12.60
CA ALA A 154 3.82 13.96 12.27
C ALA A 154 4.43 14.75 13.45
N GLN A 155 3.63 15.55 14.15
CA GLN A 155 4.04 16.29 15.35
C GLN A 155 4.45 15.33 16.48
N VAL A 156 3.64 14.30 16.78
CA VAL A 156 3.99 13.27 17.78
C VAL A 156 5.31 12.56 17.43
N MET A 157 5.52 12.24 16.15
CA MET A 157 6.79 11.65 15.69
C MET A 157 7.96 12.64 15.81
N ALA A 158 7.76 13.91 15.44
CA ALA A 158 8.77 14.96 15.49
C ALA A 158 9.23 15.27 16.91
N ASP A 159 8.29 15.40 17.85
CA ASP A 159 8.59 15.68 19.26
C ASP A 159 9.32 14.51 19.94
N ALA A 160 8.88 13.27 19.68
CA ALA A 160 9.55 12.07 20.18
C ALA A 160 10.97 11.92 19.62
N ALA A 161 11.15 12.19 18.32
CA ALA A 161 12.47 12.17 17.69
C ALA A 161 13.39 13.27 18.26
N ALA A 162 12.89 14.50 18.40
CA ALA A 162 13.65 15.63 18.93
C ALA A 162 14.06 15.40 20.39
N ALA A 163 13.16 14.87 21.23
CA ALA A 163 13.46 14.49 22.62
C ALA A 163 14.54 13.39 22.73
N ALA A 164 14.68 12.52 21.72
CA ALA A 164 15.70 11.48 21.66
C ALA A 164 17.05 11.95 21.02
N GLY A 165 17.11 13.20 20.56
CA GLY A 165 18.30 13.86 20.01
C GLY A 165 18.26 14.14 18.50
N ALA A 166 17.15 13.88 17.80
CA ALA A 166 17.03 14.25 16.39
C ALA A 166 17.02 15.79 16.20
N PRO A 167 17.57 16.31 15.08
CA PRO A 167 17.48 17.74 14.78
C PRO A 167 16.02 18.15 14.51
N ARG A 168 15.62 19.33 15.00
CA ARG A 168 14.35 19.97 14.62
C ARG A 168 14.29 20.12 13.09
N GLY A 169 13.11 19.91 12.50
CA GLY A 169 12.92 19.89 11.05
C GLY A 169 13.18 18.52 10.40
N ALA A 170 13.64 17.50 11.15
CA ALA A 170 13.80 16.14 10.62
C ALA A 170 12.47 15.48 10.22
N ILE A 171 11.35 15.86 10.85
CA ILE A 171 10.00 15.39 10.52
C ILE A 171 9.12 16.62 10.46
N GLN A 172 8.43 16.81 9.33
CA GLN A 172 7.55 17.95 9.07
C GLN A 172 6.33 17.49 8.25
N CYS A 173 5.21 18.22 8.34
CA CYS A 173 4.00 17.98 7.55
C CYS A 173 3.43 19.32 7.11
N LEU A 174 2.96 19.42 5.87
CA LEU A 174 2.29 20.63 5.40
C LEU A 174 0.93 20.79 6.06
N VAL A 175 0.65 21.97 6.64
CA VAL A 175 -0.65 22.30 7.23
C VAL A 175 -1.61 22.91 6.20
N HIS A 176 -1.09 23.47 5.09
CA HIS A 176 -1.89 23.92 3.93
C HIS A 176 -1.65 23.04 2.69
N PRO A 177 -2.16 21.80 2.65
CA PRO A 177 -1.94 20.89 1.52
C PRO A 177 -2.70 21.36 0.26
N THR A 178 -1.99 22.01 -0.65
CA THR A 178 -2.47 22.33 -2.01
C THR A 178 -1.80 21.44 -3.06
N LYS A 179 -2.37 21.41 -4.27
CA LYS A 179 -1.74 20.75 -5.43
C LYS A 179 -0.41 21.42 -5.77
N GLN A 180 -0.36 22.74 -5.70
CA GLN A 180 0.80 23.58 -5.97
C GLN A 180 1.94 23.29 -4.98
N ALA A 181 1.65 23.29 -3.67
CA ALA A 181 2.62 22.94 -2.64
C ALA A 181 3.14 21.51 -2.78
N THR A 182 2.28 20.57 -3.18
CA THR A 182 2.69 19.17 -3.43
C THR A 182 3.61 19.04 -4.64
N ASP A 183 3.34 19.74 -5.75
CA ASP A 183 4.22 19.76 -6.93
C ASP A 183 5.55 20.46 -6.62
N GLU A 184 5.53 21.58 -5.88
CA GLU A 184 6.74 22.25 -5.38
C GLU A 184 7.59 21.30 -4.51
N LEU A 185 7.00 20.62 -3.52
CA LEU A 185 7.73 19.61 -2.72
C LEU A 185 8.37 18.53 -3.60
N MET A 186 7.61 17.93 -4.52
CA MET A 186 8.09 16.86 -5.38
C MET A 186 9.21 17.31 -6.32
N ARG A 187 9.19 18.58 -6.79
CA ARG A 187 10.17 19.12 -7.75
C ARG A 187 11.35 19.83 -7.10
N HIS A 188 11.27 20.19 -5.81
CA HIS A 188 12.28 21.01 -5.13
C HIS A 188 13.71 20.46 -5.32
N PRO A 189 14.74 21.29 -5.56
CA PRO A 189 16.11 20.84 -5.80
C PRO A 189 16.64 19.86 -4.74
N ASP A 190 16.43 20.17 -3.45
CA ASP A 190 16.89 19.34 -2.33
C ASP A 190 16.07 18.07 -2.05
N THR A 191 14.89 17.91 -2.66
CA THR A 191 14.12 16.66 -2.57
C THR A 191 14.89 15.55 -3.26
N ALA A 192 15.24 14.49 -2.53
CA ALA A 192 16.05 13.39 -3.06
C ALA A 192 15.21 12.19 -3.50
N LEU A 193 14.11 11.92 -2.79
CA LEU A 193 13.29 10.73 -2.99
C LEU A 193 11.82 11.00 -2.64
N ILE A 194 10.88 10.46 -3.43
CA ILE A 194 9.44 10.58 -3.18
C ILE A 194 8.84 9.23 -2.74
N LEU A 195 8.09 9.20 -1.63
CA LEU A 195 7.28 8.05 -1.22
C LEU A 195 5.81 8.33 -1.53
N ALA A 196 5.33 7.86 -2.68
CA ALA A 196 4.03 8.20 -3.23
C ALA A 196 2.96 7.14 -2.88
N THR A 197 2.24 7.35 -1.76
CA THR A 197 1.13 6.47 -1.34
C THR A 197 -0.19 7.19 -1.58
N GLY A 198 -0.93 6.79 -2.61
CA GLY A 198 -2.19 7.41 -3.01
C GLY A 198 -2.68 6.87 -4.36
N GLY A 199 -3.75 7.46 -4.90
CA GLY A 199 -4.32 7.02 -6.18
C GLY A 199 -3.38 7.24 -7.37
N SER A 200 -3.63 6.52 -8.47
CA SER A 200 -2.73 6.41 -9.64
C SER A 200 -2.32 7.75 -10.27
N ALA A 201 -3.19 8.77 -10.22
CA ALA A 201 -2.87 10.12 -10.70
C ALA A 201 -1.76 10.79 -9.89
N MET A 202 -1.77 10.62 -8.56
CA MET A 202 -0.73 11.13 -7.66
C MET A 202 0.59 10.39 -7.86
N VAL A 203 0.54 9.07 -8.01
CA VAL A 203 1.73 8.23 -8.27
C VAL A 203 2.36 8.59 -9.62
N LYS A 204 1.55 8.78 -10.67
CA LYS A 204 2.03 9.24 -11.97
C LYS A 204 2.67 10.63 -11.88
N ALA A 205 2.14 11.53 -11.07
CA ALA A 205 2.74 12.85 -10.83
C ALA A 205 4.11 12.74 -10.16
N ALA A 206 4.26 11.87 -9.14
CA ALA A 206 5.54 11.61 -8.47
C ALA A 206 6.61 11.06 -9.44
N TYR A 207 6.28 10.07 -10.27
CA TYR A 207 7.20 9.59 -11.31
C TYR A 207 7.47 10.63 -12.42
N SER A 208 6.64 11.67 -12.55
CA SER A 208 6.80 12.79 -13.49
C SER A 208 7.47 14.04 -12.85
N ALA A 209 7.95 13.93 -11.61
CA ALA A 209 8.56 15.04 -10.88
C ALA A 209 10.04 15.28 -11.27
N GLY A 210 10.68 14.33 -11.96
CA GLY A 210 12.12 14.37 -12.24
C GLY A 210 12.99 13.91 -11.06
N LYS A 211 12.39 13.24 -10.07
CA LYS A 211 13.06 12.66 -8.90
C LYS A 211 12.82 11.14 -8.86
N PRO A 212 13.73 10.35 -8.25
CA PRO A 212 13.43 8.98 -7.85
C PRO A 212 12.16 8.92 -6.99
N ALA A 213 11.33 7.91 -7.21
CA ALA A 213 10.08 7.72 -6.48
C ALA A 213 9.79 6.24 -6.23
N TYR A 214 9.25 5.93 -5.05
CA TYR A 214 8.60 4.66 -4.73
C TYR A 214 7.09 4.90 -4.67
N GLY A 215 6.40 4.48 -5.73
CA GLY A 215 4.95 4.56 -5.85
C GLY A 215 4.22 3.26 -5.53
N VAL A 216 2.93 3.37 -5.24
CA VAL A 216 2.00 2.24 -5.11
C VAL A 216 1.09 2.13 -6.36
N GLY A 217 0.31 1.07 -6.46
CA GLY A 217 -0.80 0.95 -7.42
C GLY A 217 -2.15 0.76 -6.71
N PRO A 218 -3.27 0.77 -7.45
CA PRO A 218 -4.58 0.35 -6.94
C PRO A 218 -4.60 -1.15 -6.64
N GLY A 219 -5.48 -1.58 -5.73
CA GLY A 219 -5.63 -2.97 -5.31
C GLY A 219 -6.97 -3.58 -5.68
N ASN A 220 -7.09 -4.12 -6.91
CA ASN A 220 -8.25 -4.94 -7.29
C ASN A 220 -8.03 -6.43 -6.98
N VAL A 221 -7.99 -6.79 -5.69
CA VAL A 221 -7.56 -8.12 -5.22
C VAL A 221 -8.64 -9.19 -5.40
N PRO A 222 -8.43 -10.24 -6.22
CA PRO A 222 -9.28 -11.42 -6.21
C PRO A 222 -8.87 -12.39 -5.10
N ALA A 223 -9.86 -13.05 -4.51
CA ALA A 223 -9.73 -14.13 -3.55
C ALA A 223 -10.27 -15.43 -4.15
N PHE A 224 -9.38 -16.35 -4.53
CA PHE A 224 -9.79 -17.64 -5.07
C PHE A 224 -10.00 -18.66 -3.94
N ILE A 225 -11.20 -19.23 -3.84
CA ILE A 225 -11.51 -20.36 -2.97
C ILE A 225 -11.58 -21.62 -3.85
N GLU A 226 -10.59 -22.49 -3.73
CA GLU A 226 -10.47 -23.74 -4.50
C GLU A 226 -11.16 -24.90 -3.77
N CYS A 227 -11.55 -25.95 -4.50
CA CYS A 227 -12.36 -27.06 -4.00
C CYS A 227 -11.75 -27.86 -2.83
N THR A 228 -10.43 -27.80 -2.60
CA THR A 228 -9.78 -28.42 -1.44
C THR A 228 -9.64 -27.48 -0.23
N ALA A 229 -10.07 -26.22 -0.35
CA ALA A 229 -9.96 -25.22 0.69
C ALA A 229 -10.78 -25.56 1.95
N ASP A 230 -10.32 -25.03 3.07
CA ASP A 230 -11.16 -24.89 4.26
C ASP A 230 -12.12 -23.71 4.04
N ILE A 231 -13.32 -23.98 3.51
CA ILE A 231 -14.29 -22.93 3.13
C ILE A 231 -14.64 -22.02 4.32
N LYS A 232 -14.77 -22.59 5.52
CA LYS A 232 -15.11 -21.85 6.73
C LYS A 232 -14.01 -20.87 7.13
N ARG A 233 -12.76 -21.34 7.14
CA ARG A 233 -11.60 -20.45 7.36
C ARG A 233 -11.46 -19.43 6.22
N ALA A 234 -11.62 -19.84 4.96
CA ALA A 234 -11.49 -18.95 3.81
C ALA A 234 -12.46 -17.77 3.87
N VAL A 235 -13.74 -18.01 4.14
CA VAL A 235 -14.73 -16.93 4.30
C VAL A 235 -14.42 -16.07 5.53
N ALA A 236 -13.95 -16.65 6.63
CA ALA A 236 -13.56 -15.90 7.83
C ALA A 236 -12.34 -14.98 7.58
N ASP A 237 -11.31 -15.49 6.92
CA ASP A 237 -10.12 -14.75 6.49
C ASP A 237 -10.53 -13.58 5.59
N ILE A 238 -11.26 -13.86 4.51
CA ILE A 238 -11.76 -12.85 3.55
C ILE A 238 -12.61 -11.80 4.26
N PHE A 239 -13.53 -12.20 5.14
CA PHE A 239 -14.40 -11.25 5.83
C PHE A 239 -13.63 -10.41 6.84
N SER A 240 -12.71 -11.00 7.62
CA SER A 240 -11.90 -10.27 8.59
C SER A 240 -11.03 -9.20 7.92
N SER A 241 -10.43 -9.52 6.77
CA SER A 241 -9.70 -8.56 5.93
C SER A 241 -10.63 -7.52 5.29
N LYS A 242 -11.75 -7.95 4.68
CA LYS A 242 -12.65 -7.06 3.96
C LYS A 242 -13.34 -6.04 4.87
N THR A 243 -13.71 -6.43 6.09
CA THR A 243 -14.37 -5.51 7.04
C THR A 243 -13.39 -4.65 7.83
N PHE A 244 -12.10 -5.00 7.85
CA PHE A 244 -11.09 -4.25 8.62
C PHE A 244 -10.98 -2.80 8.15
N ASP A 245 -11.23 -1.88 9.08
CA ASP A 245 -11.33 -0.43 8.86
C ASP A 245 -12.28 -0.09 7.69
N ASN A 246 -13.39 -0.83 7.60
CA ASN A 246 -14.37 -0.86 6.49
C ASN A 246 -13.72 -1.02 5.09
N GLY A 247 -12.69 -1.86 4.96
CA GLY A 247 -12.09 -2.19 3.66
C GLY A 247 -11.25 -1.08 3.04
N THR A 248 -10.74 -0.14 3.86
CA THR A 248 -9.90 0.99 3.42
C THR A 248 -8.45 0.62 3.06
N ILE A 249 -8.02 -0.61 3.36
CA ILE A 249 -6.73 -1.15 2.92
C ILE A 249 -6.84 -1.56 1.44
N CYS A 250 -5.92 -1.09 0.60
CA CYS A 250 -5.86 -1.43 -0.83
C CYS A 250 -5.66 -2.93 -1.09
N ALA A 251 -4.94 -3.64 -0.21
CA ALA A 251 -4.82 -5.08 -0.25
C ALA A 251 -6.08 -5.85 0.18
N SER A 252 -7.18 -5.18 0.56
CA SER A 252 -8.44 -5.87 0.87
C SER A 252 -9.06 -6.48 -0.38
N GLU A 253 -9.69 -7.63 -0.22
CA GLU A 253 -10.37 -8.40 -1.25
C GLU A 253 -11.42 -7.53 -1.95
N GLN A 254 -11.55 -7.68 -3.26
CA GLN A 254 -12.55 -6.98 -4.07
C GLN A 254 -13.50 -7.95 -4.77
N ALA A 255 -13.09 -9.21 -4.93
CA ALA A 255 -13.88 -10.28 -5.51
C ALA A 255 -13.57 -11.61 -4.81
N ILE A 256 -14.59 -12.44 -4.63
CA ILE A 256 -14.46 -13.88 -4.37
C ILE A 256 -14.62 -14.59 -5.72
N VAL A 257 -13.72 -15.51 -6.04
CA VAL A 257 -13.82 -16.43 -7.17
C VAL A 257 -13.86 -17.83 -6.59
N THR A 258 -14.75 -18.70 -7.07
CA THR A 258 -14.84 -20.08 -6.59
C THR A 258 -15.20 -21.05 -7.71
N GLU A 259 -14.96 -22.34 -7.49
CA GLU A 259 -15.37 -23.40 -8.41
C GLU A 259 -16.84 -23.80 -8.20
N SER A 260 -17.55 -24.08 -9.29
CA SER A 260 -18.96 -24.52 -9.32
C SER A 260 -19.26 -25.69 -8.37
N VAL A 261 -18.32 -26.64 -8.23
CA VAL A 261 -18.43 -27.82 -7.36
C VAL A 261 -18.51 -27.51 -5.86
N ILE A 262 -18.15 -26.29 -5.44
CA ILE A 262 -18.27 -25.82 -4.04
C ILE A 262 -19.11 -24.55 -3.89
N GLU A 263 -19.76 -24.06 -4.96
CA GLU A 263 -20.55 -22.81 -4.96
C GLU A 263 -21.53 -22.73 -3.78
N ASP A 264 -22.42 -23.71 -3.62
CA ASP A 264 -23.45 -23.72 -2.58
C ASP A 264 -22.86 -23.67 -1.16
N LYS A 265 -21.71 -24.32 -0.95
CA LYS A 265 -21.01 -24.33 0.34
C LYS A 265 -20.42 -22.96 0.66
N VAL A 266 -19.81 -22.31 -0.34
CA VAL A 266 -19.24 -20.97 -0.20
C VAL A 266 -20.36 -19.94 0.02
N LEU A 267 -21.44 -19.99 -0.76
CA LEU A 267 -22.61 -19.10 -0.58
C LEU A 267 -23.31 -19.31 0.77
N GLY A 268 -23.41 -20.56 1.24
CA GLY A 268 -23.93 -20.89 2.56
C GLY A 268 -23.09 -20.28 3.68
N GLU A 269 -21.77 -20.43 3.61
CA GLU A 269 -20.84 -19.89 4.61
C GLU A 269 -20.78 -18.34 4.58
N ILE A 270 -20.81 -17.73 3.39
CA ILE A 270 -20.93 -16.26 3.22
C ILE A 270 -22.16 -15.73 3.97
N LYS A 271 -23.32 -16.37 3.83
CA LYS A 271 -24.54 -15.99 4.57
C LYS A 271 -24.36 -16.21 6.08
N ALA A 272 -23.82 -17.36 6.48
CA ALA A 272 -23.62 -17.72 7.89
C ALA A 272 -22.70 -16.74 8.63
N GLN A 273 -21.72 -16.14 7.93
CA GLN A 273 -20.79 -15.16 8.50
C GLN A 273 -21.23 -13.68 8.34
N GLY A 274 -22.48 -13.43 7.93
CA GLY A 274 -23.08 -12.08 7.89
C GLY A 274 -22.96 -11.35 6.53
N GLY A 275 -22.71 -12.09 5.45
CA GLY A 275 -22.71 -11.56 4.08
C GLY A 275 -24.12 -11.49 3.51
N TYR A 276 -24.48 -10.34 2.95
CA TYR A 276 -25.76 -10.15 2.25
C TYR A 276 -25.56 -10.39 0.76
N LEU A 277 -26.17 -11.44 0.22
CA LEU A 277 -26.18 -11.69 -1.22
C LEU A 277 -27.21 -10.78 -1.89
N LEU A 278 -26.74 -9.88 -2.76
CA LEU A 278 -27.58 -8.97 -3.52
C LEU A 278 -28.26 -9.70 -4.69
N THR A 279 -29.52 -9.39 -4.92
CA THR A 279 -30.22 -9.68 -6.17
C THR A 279 -29.69 -8.81 -7.32
N ASP A 280 -29.97 -9.17 -8.58
CA ASP A 280 -29.51 -8.42 -9.75
C ASP A 280 -29.99 -6.96 -9.75
N SER A 281 -31.20 -6.69 -9.27
CA SER A 281 -31.75 -5.33 -9.16
C SER A 281 -31.06 -4.51 -8.06
N GLU A 282 -30.70 -5.13 -6.94
CA GLU A 282 -29.94 -4.49 -5.86
C GLU A 282 -28.48 -4.25 -6.27
N ALA A 283 -27.85 -5.21 -6.95
CA ALA A 283 -26.51 -5.04 -7.53
C ALA A 283 -26.49 -3.94 -8.59
N ALA A 284 -27.55 -3.82 -9.41
CA ALA A 284 -27.70 -2.72 -10.37
C ALA A 284 -27.95 -1.36 -9.70
N ALA A 285 -28.65 -1.31 -8.56
CA ALA A 285 -28.81 -0.09 -7.76
C ALA A 285 -27.48 0.34 -7.13
N LEU A 286 -26.76 -0.59 -6.50
CA LEU A 286 -25.45 -0.37 -5.91
C LEU A 286 -24.41 0.07 -6.96
N SER A 287 -24.43 -0.53 -8.15
CA SER A 287 -23.54 -0.19 -9.27
C SER A 287 -23.58 1.29 -9.67
N LYS A 288 -24.72 1.98 -9.46
CA LYS A 288 -24.90 3.41 -9.76
C LYS A 288 -24.18 4.35 -8.79
N ILE A 289 -23.82 3.87 -7.59
CA ILE A 289 -23.22 4.72 -6.54
C ILE A 289 -21.75 4.42 -6.26
N VAL A 290 -21.20 3.30 -6.74
CA VAL A 290 -19.81 2.90 -6.45
C VAL A 290 -18.75 3.63 -7.29
N VAL A 291 -19.13 4.15 -8.46
CA VAL A 291 -18.24 4.80 -9.43
C VAL A 291 -18.77 6.19 -9.79
N THR A 292 -17.87 7.16 -9.94
CA THR A 292 -18.20 8.54 -10.36
C THR A 292 -18.44 8.62 -11.87
N SER A 293 -19.06 9.70 -12.35
CA SER A 293 -19.23 9.95 -13.80
C SER A 293 -17.90 9.98 -14.58
N GLY A 294 -16.79 10.36 -13.93
CA GLY A 294 -15.43 10.29 -14.48
C GLY A 294 -14.77 8.91 -14.40
N GLY A 295 -15.49 7.88 -13.97
CA GLY A 295 -14.98 6.50 -13.90
C GLY A 295 -14.06 6.17 -12.72
N GLY A 296 -13.91 7.07 -11.74
CA GLY A 296 -13.16 6.80 -10.49
C GLY A 296 -14.05 6.19 -9.39
N ILE A 297 -13.45 5.69 -8.31
CA ILE A 297 -14.20 5.26 -7.11
C ILE A 297 -14.97 6.46 -6.54
N ASN A 298 -16.23 6.29 -6.14
CA ASN A 298 -16.97 7.34 -5.45
C ASN A 298 -16.42 7.56 -4.02
N PRO A 299 -15.87 8.73 -3.67
CA PRO A 299 -15.31 8.96 -2.33
C PRO A 299 -16.34 8.82 -1.20
N ALA A 300 -17.64 8.98 -1.49
CA ALA A 300 -18.69 8.91 -0.48
C ALA A 300 -18.86 7.52 0.14
N ILE A 301 -18.53 6.44 -0.58
CA ILE A 301 -18.64 5.04 -0.09
C ILE A 301 -17.39 4.56 0.64
N VAL A 302 -16.25 5.26 0.48
CA VAL A 302 -14.94 4.80 0.98
C VAL A 302 -14.98 4.68 2.50
N GLY A 303 -14.60 3.52 3.03
CA GLY A 303 -14.59 3.25 4.47
C GLY A 303 -15.96 3.37 5.16
N ARG A 304 -17.09 3.36 4.45
CA ARG A 304 -18.43 3.32 5.06
C ARG A 304 -18.83 1.87 5.35
N SER A 305 -19.72 1.66 6.32
CA SER A 305 -20.22 0.31 6.62
C SER A 305 -21.12 -0.21 5.49
N ALA A 306 -21.26 -1.53 5.38
CA ALA A 306 -22.13 -2.16 4.39
C ALA A 306 -23.59 -1.66 4.49
N VAL A 307 -24.11 -1.49 5.71
CA VAL A 307 -25.46 -0.95 5.97
C VAL A 307 -25.59 0.51 5.51
N THR A 308 -24.58 1.36 5.76
CA THR A 308 -24.58 2.75 5.27
C THR A 308 -24.60 2.80 3.75
N ILE A 309 -23.80 1.97 3.09
CA ILE A 309 -23.71 1.92 1.62
C ILE A 309 -25.01 1.39 1.00
N ALA A 310 -25.60 0.34 1.59
CA ALA A 310 -26.91 -0.16 1.17
C ALA A 310 -27.97 0.95 1.21
N LYS A 311 -28.04 1.70 2.33
CA LYS A 311 -28.95 2.84 2.47
C LYS A 311 -28.68 3.94 1.42
N MET A 312 -27.42 4.23 1.09
CA MET A 312 -27.06 5.17 0.01
C MET A 312 -27.54 4.71 -1.38
N ALA A 313 -27.62 3.39 -1.61
CA ALA A 313 -28.17 2.80 -2.83
C ALA A 313 -29.70 2.64 -2.81
N GLY A 314 -30.39 3.09 -1.76
CA GLY A 314 -31.84 2.92 -1.58
C GLY A 314 -32.25 1.50 -1.14
N LEU A 315 -31.31 0.70 -0.63
CA LEU A 315 -31.52 -0.68 -0.22
C LEU A 315 -31.71 -0.80 1.29
N ALA A 316 -32.48 -1.81 1.70
CA ALA A 316 -32.65 -2.19 3.10
C ALA A 316 -31.99 -3.55 3.35
N VAL A 317 -30.96 -3.58 4.18
CA VAL A 317 -30.25 -4.80 4.61
C VAL A 317 -30.28 -4.89 6.15
N PRO A 318 -30.15 -6.08 6.75
CA PRO A 318 -30.10 -6.23 8.21
C PRO A 318 -28.99 -5.39 8.87
N ASP A 319 -29.26 -4.86 10.06
CA ASP A 319 -28.32 -3.97 10.79
C ASP A 319 -26.97 -4.62 11.14
N GLY A 320 -26.90 -5.96 11.12
CA GLY A 320 -25.68 -6.75 11.31
C GLY A 320 -24.94 -7.15 10.02
N THR A 321 -25.37 -6.68 8.84
CA THR A 321 -24.71 -7.03 7.57
C THR A 321 -23.27 -6.52 7.55
N ARG A 322 -22.33 -7.46 7.40
CA ARG A 322 -20.88 -7.20 7.41
C ARG A 322 -20.34 -6.82 6.04
N VAL A 323 -20.81 -7.51 4.99
CA VAL A 323 -20.34 -7.35 3.60
C VAL A 323 -21.52 -7.46 2.64
N LEU A 324 -21.58 -6.58 1.64
CA LEU A 324 -22.48 -6.72 0.50
C LEU A 324 -21.81 -7.55 -0.60
N VAL A 325 -22.47 -8.59 -1.11
CA VAL A 325 -21.90 -9.53 -2.09
C VAL A 325 -22.76 -9.55 -3.35
N ALA A 326 -22.18 -9.16 -4.49
CA ALA A 326 -22.86 -9.14 -5.79
C ALA A 326 -22.30 -10.22 -6.72
N ARG A 327 -23.16 -11.11 -7.24
CA ARG A 327 -22.77 -12.01 -8.33
C ARG A 327 -22.54 -11.20 -9.61
N LEU A 328 -21.44 -11.46 -10.32
CA LEU A 328 -21.14 -10.80 -11.60
C LEU A 328 -20.81 -11.85 -12.68
N SER A 329 -21.18 -11.56 -13.93
CA SER A 329 -20.87 -12.40 -15.09
C SER A 329 -19.54 -12.05 -15.77
N GLY A 330 -19.03 -10.83 -15.56
CA GLY A 330 -17.81 -10.33 -16.21
C GLY A 330 -17.04 -9.30 -15.38
N VAL A 331 -15.90 -8.87 -15.93
CA VAL A 331 -15.10 -7.75 -15.42
C VAL A 331 -15.11 -6.63 -16.48
N GLY A 332 -14.91 -5.39 -16.06
CA GLY A 332 -14.75 -4.25 -16.97
C GLY A 332 -15.65 -3.07 -16.64
N PRO A 333 -15.57 -1.96 -17.41
CA PRO A 333 -16.33 -0.73 -17.15
C PRO A 333 -17.85 -0.93 -17.09
N GLN A 334 -18.36 -1.90 -17.84
CA GLN A 334 -19.75 -2.35 -17.87
C GLN A 334 -20.18 -3.15 -16.63
N TYR A 335 -19.22 -3.56 -15.78
CA TYR A 335 -19.45 -4.20 -14.48
C TYR A 335 -18.80 -3.37 -13.36
N PRO A 336 -19.37 -2.23 -12.92
CA PRO A 336 -18.72 -1.31 -11.98
C PRO A 336 -18.24 -1.95 -10.67
N LEU A 337 -18.97 -2.97 -10.18
CA LEU A 337 -18.65 -3.71 -8.97
C LEU A 337 -17.42 -4.64 -9.09
N SER A 338 -16.90 -4.85 -10.31
CA SER A 338 -15.67 -5.63 -10.56
C SER A 338 -14.37 -4.86 -10.30
N ARG A 339 -14.46 -3.57 -9.90
CA ARG A 339 -13.32 -2.69 -9.58
C ARG A 339 -12.88 -2.77 -8.12
N GLU A 340 -11.78 -2.09 -7.80
CA GLU A 340 -11.47 -1.64 -6.44
C GLU A 340 -12.61 -0.75 -5.91
N LYS A 341 -13.08 -1.01 -4.68
CA LYS A 341 -14.25 -0.35 -4.07
C LYS A 341 -13.96 0.33 -2.72
N LEU A 342 -12.80 0.04 -2.09
CA LEU A 342 -12.35 0.56 -0.78
C LEU A 342 -13.45 0.63 0.30
N SER A 343 -14.29 -0.39 0.33
CA SER A 343 -15.50 -0.53 1.13
C SER A 343 -15.85 -2.01 1.31
N PRO A 344 -16.74 -2.39 2.26
CA PRO A 344 -17.16 -3.77 2.51
C PRO A 344 -18.18 -4.27 1.45
N ILE A 345 -17.74 -4.28 0.20
CA ILE A 345 -18.45 -4.80 -0.96
C ILE A 345 -17.54 -5.81 -1.68
N LEU A 346 -18.06 -6.98 -2.03
CA LEU A 346 -17.35 -8.00 -2.81
C LEU A 346 -18.14 -8.34 -4.08
N ALA A 347 -17.43 -8.51 -5.19
CA ALA A 347 -17.94 -9.28 -6.32
C ALA A 347 -17.88 -10.78 -6.00
N PHE A 348 -18.73 -11.59 -6.65
CA PHE A 348 -18.73 -13.04 -6.55
C PHE A 348 -18.79 -13.66 -7.95
N TYR A 349 -17.80 -14.50 -8.25
CA TYR A 349 -17.65 -15.19 -9.52
C TYR A 349 -17.62 -16.70 -9.29
N VAL A 350 -18.21 -17.45 -10.22
CA VAL A 350 -18.19 -18.91 -10.22
C VAL A 350 -17.68 -19.39 -11.56
N GLU A 351 -16.68 -20.24 -11.50
CA GLU A 351 -16.00 -20.81 -12.67
C GLU A 351 -16.10 -22.34 -12.65
N PRO A 352 -15.99 -23.04 -13.79
CA PRO A 352 -16.07 -24.50 -13.84
C PRO A 352 -14.95 -25.19 -13.05
N ASP A 353 -13.72 -24.67 -13.15
CA ASP A 353 -12.51 -25.25 -12.55
C ASP A 353 -11.47 -24.17 -12.18
N TRP A 354 -10.37 -24.57 -11.52
CA TRP A 354 -9.28 -23.69 -11.11
C TRP A 354 -8.55 -23.01 -12.28
N GLN A 355 -8.60 -23.57 -13.50
CA GLN A 355 -8.01 -22.98 -14.69
C GLN A 355 -8.86 -21.78 -15.16
N ALA A 356 -10.18 -21.94 -15.25
CA ALA A 356 -11.08 -20.82 -15.53
C ALA A 356 -11.06 -19.78 -14.40
N ALA A 357 -10.98 -20.19 -13.13
CA ALA A 357 -10.76 -19.29 -12.01
C ALA A 357 -9.40 -18.56 -12.07
N CYS A 358 -8.38 -19.22 -12.63
CA CYS A 358 -7.08 -18.61 -12.89
C CYS A 358 -7.19 -17.45 -13.88
N GLU A 359 -7.88 -17.65 -15.01
CA GLU A 359 -8.08 -16.61 -16.02
C GLU A 359 -9.00 -15.49 -15.50
N ARG A 360 -10.10 -15.81 -14.79
CA ARG A 360 -10.95 -14.81 -14.13
C ARG A 360 -10.16 -13.92 -13.18
N CYS A 361 -9.27 -14.49 -12.37
CA CYS A 361 -8.42 -13.72 -11.48
C CYS A 361 -7.45 -12.80 -12.24
N ILE A 362 -6.99 -13.19 -13.43
CA ILE A 362 -6.16 -12.33 -14.30
C ILE A 362 -7.02 -11.17 -14.85
N GLU A 363 -8.23 -11.44 -15.36
CA GLU A 363 -9.18 -10.43 -15.84
C GLU A 363 -9.44 -9.33 -14.78
N ILE A 364 -9.67 -9.74 -13.52
CA ILE A 364 -9.85 -8.84 -12.37
C ILE A 364 -8.60 -7.97 -12.12
N LEU A 365 -7.41 -8.58 -12.17
CA LEU A 365 -6.14 -7.89 -11.92
C LEU A 365 -5.79 -6.91 -13.05
N GLU A 366 -5.98 -7.29 -14.31
CA GLU A 366 -5.77 -6.41 -15.47
C GLU A 366 -6.67 -5.16 -15.42
N PHE A 367 -7.87 -5.28 -14.84
CA PHE A 367 -8.80 -4.17 -14.72
C PHE A 367 -8.50 -3.16 -13.59
N GLY A 368 -7.54 -3.44 -12.69
CA GLY A 368 -7.17 -2.47 -11.64
C GLY A 368 -6.35 -2.98 -10.46
N GLY A 369 -5.66 -4.11 -10.57
CA GLY A 369 -4.87 -4.74 -9.49
C GLY A 369 -3.48 -5.21 -9.90
N MET A 370 -3.04 -4.98 -11.14
CA MET A 370 -1.72 -5.37 -11.67
C MET A 370 -0.59 -5.03 -10.71
N GLY A 371 0.20 -6.04 -10.36
CA GLY A 371 1.34 -5.95 -9.45
C GLY A 371 1.01 -5.95 -7.96
N HIS A 372 -0.25 -5.71 -7.57
CA HIS A 372 -0.61 -5.48 -6.16
C HIS A 372 -0.65 -6.78 -5.35
N THR A 373 -1.81 -7.45 -5.26
CA THR A 373 -2.05 -8.62 -4.40
C THR A 373 -3.08 -9.57 -5.00
N LEU A 374 -2.93 -10.87 -4.73
CA LEU A 374 -3.94 -11.92 -4.89
C LEU A 374 -3.93 -12.80 -3.64
N VAL A 375 -5.09 -13.35 -3.23
CA VAL A 375 -5.16 -14.39 -2.22
C VAL A 375 -5.76 -15.68 -2.79
N ILE A 376 -5.20 -16.82 -2.42
CA ILE A 376 -5.72 -18.16 -2.70
C ILE A 376 -5.94 -18.92 -1.39
N HIS A 377 -7.13 -19.50 -1.25
CA HIS A 377 -7.45 -20.48 -0.24
C HIS A 377 -7.50 -21.85 -0.91
N SER A 378 -6.60 -22.76 -0.51
CA SER A 378 -6.46 -24.10 -1.08
C SER A 378 -5.57 -24.96 -0.18
N ARG A 379 -5.77 -26.29 -0.23
CA ARG A 379 -4.85 -27.30 0.33
C ARG A 379 -4.04 -28.01 -0.76
N ASN A 380 -4.18 -27.61 -2.02
CA ASN A 380 -3.58 -28.23 -3.19
C ASN A 380 -2.27 -27.51 -3.59
N PRO A 381 -1.08 -28.08 -3.32
CA PRO A 381 0.19 -27.40 -3.60
C PRO A 381 0.46 -27.20 -5.10
N VAL A 382 -0.15 -28.01 -5.97
CA VAL A 382 -0.01 -27.86 -7.43
C VAL A 382 -0.76 -26.62 -7.90
N VAL A 383 -2.01 -26.42 -7.47
CA VAL A 383 -2.80 -25.24 -7.85
C VAL A 383 -2.20 -23.97 -7.25
N ILE A 384 -1.74 -24.01 -5.99
CA ILE A 384 -1.03 -22.88 -5.36
C ILE A 384 0.21 -22.50 -6.19
N ARG A 385 1.02 -23.48 -6.62
CA ARG A 385 2.21 -23.23 -7.46
C ARG A 385 1.83 -22.66 -8.83
N GLU A 386 0.82 -23.20 -9.50
CA GLU A 386 0.40 -22.71 -10.81
C GLU A 386 -0.19 -21.29 -10.75
N PHE A 387 -0.92 -20.96 -9.68
CA PHE A 387 -1.32 -19.58 -9.40
C PHE A 387 -0.09 -18.70 -9.15
N ALA A 388 0.87 -19.15 -8.33
CA ALA A 388 2.08 -18.39 -8.02
C ALA A 388 2.92 -18.07 -9.27
N MET A 389 3.02 -18.99 -10.23
CA MET A 389 3.82 -18.83 -11.44
C MET A 389 3.15 -17.96 -12.53
N LYS A 390 1.81 -17.86 -12.54
CA LYS A 390 1.05 -17.20 -13.62
C LYS A 390 0.50 -15.82 -13.26
N LYS A 391 0.28 -15.53 -11.98
CA LYS A 391 -0.52 -14.35 -11.59
C LYS A 391 0.28 -13.05 -11.61
N PRO A 392 -0.26 -11.96 -12.19
CA PRO A 392 0.46 -10.72 -12.36
C PRO A 392 0.45 -9.82 -11.12
N VAL A 393 0.92 -10.34 -9.99
CA VAL A 393 1.03 -9.64 -8.70
C VAL A 393 2.28 -10.05 -7.93
N PHE A 394 2.77 -9.17 -7.07
CA PHE A 394 3.99 -9.42 -6.28
C PHE A 394 3.74 -9.85 -4.84
N ARG A 395 2.46 -9.87 -4.40
CA ARG A 395 2.02 -10.50 -3.15
C ARG A 395 0.98 -11.57 -3.46
N ILE A 396 1.37 -12.84 -3.37
CA ILE A 396 0.47 -13.98 -3.54
C ILE A 396 0.31 -14.64 -2.17
N LEU A 397 -0.85 -14.46 -1.59
CA LEU A 397 -1.16 -14.84 -0.21
C LEU A 397 -1.88 -16.19 -0.20
N VAL A 398 -1.53 -17.05 0.75
CA VAL A 398 -2.05 -18.42 0.83
C VAL A 398 -2.68 -18.64 2.21
N ASN A 399 -3.98 -18.95 2.25
CA ASN A 399 -4.72 -19.28 3.48
C ASN A 399 -4.59 -18.24 4.63
N THR A 400 -4.60 -16.94 4.29
CA THR A 400 -4.51 -15.81 5.23
C THR A 400 -5.43 -14.67 4.78
N PRO A 401 -5.99 -13.85 5.69
CA PRO A 401 -6.66 -12.59 5.34
C PRO A 401 -5.75 -11.68 4.50
N SER A 402 -6.27 -11.08 3.42
CA SER A 402 -5.42 -10.40 2.43
C SER A 402 -4.85 -9.06 2.92
N SER A 403 -5.65 -8.23 3.61
CA SER A 403 -5.21 -6.92 4.11
C SER A 403 -4.05 -7.05 5.08
N GLN A 404 -4.18 -7.93 6.06
CA GLN A 404 -3.18 -8.22 7.09
C GLN A 404 -2.01 -9.02 6.52
N GLY A 405 -2.28 -9.94 5.58
CA GLY A 405 -1.25 -10.75 4.94
C GLY A 405 -0.33 -9.94 4.04
N ALA A 406 -0.87 -9.04 3.21
CA ALA A 406 -0.10 -8.22 2.27
C ALA A 406 0.79 -7.18 2.97
N ILE A 407 0.33 -6.61 4.08
CA ILE A 407 1.11 -5.62 4.83
C ILE A 407 2.20 -6.25 5.71
N GLY A 408 2.28 -7.58 5.83
CA GLY A 408 3.24 -8.25 6.71
C GLY A 408 2.81 -8.36 8.18
N ALA A 409 1.50 -8.36 8.47
CA ALA A 409 0.99 -8.55 9.83
C ALA A 409 0.71 -10.02 10.20
N THR A 410 0.27 -10.83 9.23
CA THR A 410 0.00 -12.28 9.39
C THR A 410 0.87 -13.18 8.51
N THR A 411 1.86 -12.61 7.82
CA THR A 411 2.83 -13.34 6.97
C THR A 411 4.26 -12.91 7.30
N GLY A 412 5.25 -13.63 6.76
CA GLY A 412 6.66 -13.25 6.83
C GLY A 412 7.09 -12.18 5.81
N LEU A 413 6.16 -11.41 5.25
CA LEU A 413 6.50 -10.24 4.42
C LEU A 413 6.94 -9.06 5.31
N GLU A 414 7.80 -8.19 4.77
CA GLU A 414 8.23 -6.97 5.47
C GLU A 414 7.03 -6.09 5.88
N PRO A 415 6.91 -5.68 7.16
CA PRO A 415 5.82 -4.83 7.63
C PRO A 415 5.79 -3.45 6.96
N ALA A 416 4.79 -3.20 6.10
CA ALA A 416 4.73 -1.94 5.33
C ALA A 416 3.30 -1.42 5.05
N LEU A 417 3.19 -0.09 4.98
CA LEU A 417 1.99 0.62 4.48
C LEU A 417 2.28 1.35 3.16
N THR A 418 3.26 0.87 2.39
CA THR A 418 3.56 1.30 1.02
C THR A 418 3.99 0.06 0.25
N LEU A 419 3.06 -0.45 -0.55
CA LEU A 419 3.18 -1.72 -1.26
C LEU A 419 3.48 -1.41 -2.73
N GLY A 420 4.72 -1.68 -3.18
CA GLY A 420 5.14 -1.34 -4.54
C GLY A 420 4.57 -2.35 -5.54
N CYS A 421 3.85 -1.90 -6.57
CA CYS A 421 3.23 -2.81 -7.54
C CYS A 421 4.16 -3.24 -8.70
N GLY A 422 5.47 -3.11 -8.54
CA GLY A 422 6.48 -3.41 -9.57
C GLY A 422 6.24 -2.68 -10.89
N THR A 423 7.03 -3.04 -11.91
CA THR A 423 6.95 -2.35 -13.21
C THR A 423 5.59 -2.52 -13.88
N TRP A 424 4.85 -3.59 -13.56
CA TRP A 424 3.54 -3.90 -14.15
C TRP A 424 2.44 -2.98 -13.61
N GLY A 425 2.54 -2.55 -12.34
CA GLY A 425 1.71 -1.49 -11.76
C GLY A 425 2.29 -0.09 -11.94
N GLY A 426 3.31 0.10 -12.78
CA GLY A 426 3.96 1.40 -12.99
C GLY A 426 4.82 1.88 -11.81
N SER A 427 5.37 0.96 -11.01
CA SER A 427 6.27 1.25 -9.89
C SER A 427 7.69 0.71 -10.09
N ILE A 428 8.67 1.31 -9.39
CA ILE A 428 10.09 0.91 -9.47
C ILE A 428 10.40 -0.36 -8.68
N THR A 429 9.60 -0.69 -7.66
CA THR A 429 9.75 -1.93 -6.87
C THR A 429 8.43 -2.69 -6.72
N ALA A 430 8.56 -4.01 -6.62
CA ALA A 430 7.55 -4.99 -6.25
C ALA A 430 7.36 -5.11 -4.72
N ASP A 431 8.34 -4.61 -3.95
CA ASP A 431 8.51 -4.93 -2.53
C ASP A 431 7.49 -4.23 -1.63
N ASN A 432 7.42 -4.72 -0.40
CA ASN A 432 6.93 -3.95 0.73
C ASN A 432 8.05 -2.97 1.13
N VAL A 433 7.79 -1.67 1.00
CA VAL A 433 8.83 -0.64 1.19
C VAL A 433 9.27 -0.57 2.65
N GLY A 434 10.57 -0.34 2.87
CA GLY A 434 11.21 -0.34 4.19
C GLY A 434 12.56 0.41 4.17
N PRO A 435 13.32 0.48 5.27
CA PRO A 435 14.48 1.35 5.41
C PRO A 435 15.57 1.15 4.34
N LEU A 436 15.76 -0.08 3.87
CA LEU A 436 16.77 -0.40 2.85
C LEU A 436 16.45 0.17 1.46
N HIS A 437 15.20 0.56 1.20
CA HIS A 437 14.81 1.31 0.00
C HIS A 437 15.20 2.80 0.08
N LEU A 438 15.54 3.28 1.28
CA LEU A 438 15.79 4.69 1.57
C LEU A 438 17.29 4.97 1.77
N VAL A 439 18.14 3.98 1.48
CA VAL A 439 19.61 4.12 1.50
C VAL A 439 20.18 3.78 0.13
N ASN A 440 21.19 4.54 -0.29
CA ASN A 440 22.08 4.17 -1.37
C ASN A 440 23.15 3.23 -0.81
N VAL A 441 23.49 2.17 -1.56
CA VAL A 441 24.57 1.24 -1.18
C VAL A 441 25.84 1.60 -1.95
N LYS A 442 26.75 2.30 -1.27
CA LYS A 442 28.12 2.55 -1.74
C LYS A 442 28.92 1.24 -1.62
N ARG A 443 29.64 0.86 -2.68
CA ARG A 443 30.44 -0.37 -2.71
C ARG A 443 31.93 -0.04 -2.77
N VAL A 444 32.68 -0.51 -1.78
CA VAL A 444 34.14 -0.52 -1.79
C VAL A 444 34.55 -1.92 -2.25
N ALA A 445 35.23 -2.02 -3.38
CA ALA A 445 35.64 -3.29 -3.99
C ALA A 445 37.15 -3.31 -4.15
N TYR A 446 37.78 -4.41 -3.75
CA TYR A 446 39.22 -4.60 -3.77
C TYR A 446 39.64 -5.54 -4.90
N GLY A 447 40.91 -5.48 -5.31
CA GLY A 447 41.45 -6.41 -6.30
C GLY A 447 41.42 -7.86 -5.81
N LEU A 448 41.07 -8.81 -6.68
CA LEU A 448 40.97 -10.22 -6.27
C LEU A 448 42.35 -10.87 -6.08
N ASP A 449 43.32 -10.49 -6.92
CA ASP A 449 44.57 -11.24 -7.14
C ASP A 449 45.82 -10.61 -6.47
N SER A 450 45.67 -9.88 -5.35
CA SER A 450 46.82 -9.41 -4.56
C SER A 450 46.65 -9.60 -3.04
N GLU A 451 47.75 -9.92 -2.36
CA GLU A 451 47.84 -10.04 -0.90
C GLU A 451 47.62 -8.68 -0.22
N GLU A 452 48.03 -7.58 -0.87
CA GLU A 452 47.74 -6.22 -0.42
C GLU A 452 46.23 -5.96 -0.36
N ALA A 453 45.48 -6.40 -1.39
CA ALA A 453 44.03 -6.24 -1.40
C ALA A 453 43.33 -7.13 -0.36
N GLU A 454 43.90 -8.29 -0.01
CA GLU A 454 43.42 -9.08 1.13
C GLU A 454 43.60 -8.32 2.44
N ARG A 455 44.83 -7.84 2.73
CA ARG A 455 45.16 -7.09 3.95
C ARG A 455 44.29 -5.83 4.10
N LEU A 456 44.15 -5.03 3.04
CA LEU A 456 43.33 -3.81 3.07
C LEU A 456 41.83 -4.11 3.21
N TYR A 457 41.38 -5.29 2.78
CA TYR A 457 40.01 -5.76 3.01
C TYR A 457 39.83 -6.25 4.46
N GLU A 458 40.80 -6.96 5.03
CA GLU A 458 40.82 -7.32 6.45
C GLU A 458 40.82 -6.09 7.36
N GLU A 459 41.59 -5.04 7.05
CA GLU A 459 41.55 -3.77 7.77
C GLU A 459 40.16 -3.11 7.74
N MET A 460 39.46 -3.18 6.60
CA MET A 460 38.08 -2.71 6.45
C MET A 460 37.08 -3.57 7.25
N LEU A 461 37.32 -4.89 7.36
CA LEU A 461 36.58 -5.76 8.27
C LEU A 461 36.82 -5.38 9.73
N VAL A 462 38.07 -5.10 10.15
CA VAL A 462 38.40 -4.70 11.53
C VAL A 462 37.77 -3.34 11.87
N GLY A 463 37.80 -2.37 10.94
CA GLY A 463 37.10 -1.09 11.09
C GLY A 463 35.57 -1.25 11.22
N ALA A 464 34.99 -2.29 10.61
CA ALA A 464 33.59 -2.65 10.81
C ALA A 464 33.34 -3.48 12.09
N ALA A 465 34.34 -4.25 12.56
CA ALA A 465 34.24 -5.20 13.67
C ALA A 465 34.22 -4.57 15.07
N GLY A 466 34.42 -3.24 15.18
CA GLY A 466 34.01 -2.48 16.37
C GLY A 466 32.49 -2.60 16.66
N ALA A 467 31.71 -3.04 15.68
CA ALA A 467 30.39 -3.64 15.87
C ALA A 467 30.45 -5.11 15.41
N GLU A 468 30.01 -6.09 16.22
CA GLU A 468 30.13 -7.53 15.91
C GLU A 468 29.64 -7.86 14.48
N VAL A 469 30.55 -8.10 13.54
CA VAL A 469 30.21 -8.58 12.19
C VAL A 469 30.27 -10.10 12.24
N THR A 470 29.11 -10.76 12.36
CA THR A 470 29.04 -12.21 12.27
C THR A 470 29.26 -12.67 10.83
N CYS A 471 30.53 -12.79 10.42
CA CYS A 471 30.96 -13.57 9.26
C CYS A 471 30.72 -15.07 9.53
N ARG A 472 29.46 -15.50 9.52
CA ARG A 472 29.07 -16.90 9.41
C ARG A 472 28.18 -17.08 8.19
N LEU A 473 28.79 -17.59 7.12
CA LEU A 473 28.06 -18.20 6.03
C LEU A 473 27.19 -19.35 6.59
N PRO A 474 25.96 -19.57 6.08
CA PRO A 474 25.34 -20.88 6.21
C PRO A 474 26.27 -21.88 5.53
N ARG A 475 26.75 -22.89 6.27
CA ARG A 475 27.64 -23.90 5.71
C ARG A 475 26.92 -24.60 4.54
N PRO A 476 27.53 -24.71 3.35
CA PRO A 476 27.09 -25.69 2.36
C PRO A 476 27.04 -27.07 3.03
N GLY A 477 26.00 -27.85 2.73
CA GLY A 477 25.74 -29.12 3.40
C GLY A 477 26.99 -30.00 3.46
N VAL A 478 27.28 -30.53 4.65
CA VAL A 478 28.36 -31.50 4.86
C VAL A 478 28.11 -32.66 3.90
N ARG A 479 29.01 -32.86 2.92
CA ARG A 479 29.03 -34.12 2.17
C ARG A 479 29.23 -35.23 3.21
N PRO A 480 28.40 -36.29 3.24
CA PRO A 480 28.61 -37.37 4.17
C PRO A 480 30.00 -37.97 3.91
N THR A 481 30.85 -37.93 4.92
CA THR A 481 32.15 -38.62 4.91
C THR A 481 31.88 -40.10 4.75
N ALA A 482 32.48 -40.72 3.72
CA ALA A 482 32.38 -42.16 3.54
C ALA A 482 32.98 -42.86 4.76
N GLY A 483 32.13 -43.54 5.54
CA GLY A 483 32.58 -44.42 6.59
C GLY A 483 33.18 -45.69 5.99
N GLU A 484 34.41 -46.02 6.36
CA GLU A 484 34.95 -47.35 6.14
C GLU A 484 34.15 -48.36 6.98
N GLY A 485 33.71 -49.48 6.40
CA GLY A 485 33.13 -50.56 7.20
C GLY A 485 32.16 -51.51 6.49
N THR A 486 32.68 -52.67 6.07
CA THR A 486 31.95 -53.96 5.96
C THR A 486 30.75 -54.11 5.00
N ARG A 487 31.08 -54.67 3.82
CA ARG A 487 30.40 -55.79 3.12
C ARG A 487 28.88 -55.95 3.25
N TRP A 488 28.19 -55.87 2.10
CA TRP A 488 27.27 -56.92 1.65
C TRP A 488 27.47 -57.18 0.15
N SER A 489 27.16 -58.39 -0.32
CA SER A 489 27.63 -58.92 -1.60
C SER A 489 26.53 -59.17 -2.62
N GLY A 490 26.81 -58.89 -3.90
CA GLY A 490 26.35 -59.73 -5.02
C GLY A 490 25.57 -59.04 -6.16
N VAL A 491 26.03 -59.34 -7.39
CA VAL A 491 25.30 -59.27 -8.68
C VAL A 491 24.88 -57.88 -9.19
N GLY A 492 25.18 -57.44 -10.42
CA GLY A 492 26.03 -58.02 -11.49
C GLY A 492 25.80 -57.34 -12.85
N GLY A 493 26.88 -57.05 -13.59
CA GLY A 493 26.88 -56.54 -14.98
C GLY A 493 26.66 -55.01 -15.14
N GLY A 494 27.36 -54.28 -16.01
CA GLY A 494 28.52 -54.63 -16.83
C GLY A 494 28.91 -53.51 -17.83
N GLN A 495 30.23 -53.33 -18.07
CA GLN A 495 30.89 -52.55 -19.17
C GLN A 495 30.65 -51.01 -19.20
N SER A 496 31.60 -50.04 -19.23
CA SER A 496 33.03 -49.89 -19.68
C SER A 496 33.23 -49.79 -21.21
N TYR A 497 33.84 -48.77 -21.84
CA TYR A 497 34.71 -47.61 -21.44
C TYR A 497 34.42 -46.39 -22.39
N GLY A 498 35.01 -45.18 -22.32
CA GLY A 498 35.97 -44.52 -21.41
C GLY A 498 36.53 -43.18 -21.98
N THR A 499 37.24 -42.41 -21.13
CA THR A 499 38.36 -41.45 -21.37
C THR A 499 38.38 -40.40 -22.51
N ALA A 500 38.82 -39.19 -22.13
CA ALA A 500 39.45 -38.11 -22.92
C ALA A 500 38.56 -37.32 -23.92
N GLY A 501 38.81 -36.03 -24.22
CA GLY A 501 39.87 -35.13 -23.76
C GLY A 501 39.61 -33.66 -24.15
N GLN A 502 40.58 -32.80 -23.85
CA GLN A 502 40.58 -31.33 -24.02
C GLN A 502 40.11 -30.81 -25.39
N ALA A 503 39.40 -29.67 -25.41
CA ALA A 503 39.54 -28.65 -26.46
C ALA A 503 39.04 -27.27 -25.99
N GLN A 504 39.83 -26.22 -26.25
CA GLN A 504 39.39 -24.82 -26.17
C GLN A 504 38.55 -24.46 -27.41
N ALA A 505 37.63 -23.50 -27.30
CA ALA A 505 37.11 -22.76 -28.45
C ALA A 505 36.68 -21.35 -28.05
N ALA A 506 37.08 -20.36 -28.83
CA ALA A 506 36.63 -18.98 -28.73
C ALA A 506 36.05 -18.54 -30.09
N PHE A 507 35.15 -17.54 -30.04
CA PHE A 507 34.60 -16.78 -31.17
C PHE A 507 33.80 -17.51 -32.27
N ALA A 508 32.49 -17.26 -32.30
CA ALA A 508 31.81 -16.76 -33.51
C ALA A 508 30.46 -16.09 -33.15
N GLN A 509 30.18 -14.94 -33.77
CA GLN A 509 28.89 -14.23 -33.66
C GLN A 509 27.81 -14.89 -34.53
N ARG A 510 26.55 -15.01 -34.06
CA ARG A 510 25.36 -15.15 -34.93
C ARG A 510 24.14 -14.39 -34.40
N ARG A 511 23.31 -13.95 -35.35
CA ARG A 511 22.09 -13.13 -35.21
C ARG A 511 20.87 -13.97 -34.75
N PRO A 512 19.79 -13.33 -34.25
CA PRO A 512 18.57 -14.02 -33.82
C PRO A 512 17.74 -14.61 -34.98
N VAL A 513 16.89 -15.57 -34.64
CA VAL A 513 15.98 -16.34 -35.52
C VAL A 513 14.53 -16.14 -35.01
N PRO A 514 13.48 -16.12 -35.87
CA PRO A 514 12.36 -15.20 -35.69
C PRO A 514 11.05 -15.79 -35.14
N THR A 515 10.13 -14.89 -34.78
CA THR A 515 8.73 -15.13 -34.42
C THR A 515 7.90 -15.70 -35.57
N ILE A 516 6.97 -16.62 -35.25
CA ILE A 516 6.00 -17.21 -36.20
C ILE A 516 4.65 -16.49 -36.05
N ILE A 517 4.04 -16.07 -37.17
CA ILE A 517 2.64 -15.64 -37.26
C ILE A 517 2.00 -16.33 -38.48
N GLY A 518 0.80 -16.89 -38.31
CA GLY A 518 0.04 -17.58 -39.36
C GLY A 518 -0.79 -16.64 -40.26
N PRO A 519 -1.26 -17.12 -41.43
CA PRO A 519 -1.79 -16.26 -42.49
C PRO A 519 -3.30 -16.01 -42.43
N ALA A 520 -3.74 -14.90 -43.02
CA ALA A 520 -5.14 -14.61 -43.37
C ALA A 520 -5.32 -14.60 -44.90
N ALA A 521 -6.45 -15.09 -45.38
CA ALA A 521 -6.78 -15.18 -46.82
C ALA A 521 -7.58 -13.94 -47.30
N ALA A 522 -7.51 -13.66 -48.61
CA ALA A 522 -8.11 -12.49 -49.26
C ALA A 522 -9.27 -12.87 -50.21
N ILE A 523 -10.21 -11.94 -50.43
CA ILE A 523 -11.20 -11.95 -51.53
C ILE A 523 -11.33 -10.51 -52.10
N ASP A 524 -11.62 -10.40 -53.40
CA ASP A 524 -11.47 -9.21 -54.26
C ASP A 524 -12.64 -8.16 -54.24
N LYS A 525 -12.26 -6.86 -54.27
CA LYS A 525 -12.59 -5.77 -55.26
C LYS A 525 -14.02 -5.56 -55.86
N PRO A 526 -14.31 -4.43 -56.59
CA PRO A 526 -13.62 -3.11 -56.73
C PRO A 526 -14.56 -1.84 -56.73
N VAL A 527 -14.00 -0.64 -57.02
CA VAL A 527 -14.51 0.44 -57.94
C VAL A 527 -14.54 1.93 -57.40
N THR A 528 -13.58 2.74 -57.92
CA THR A 528 -13.54 4.21 -58.24
C THR A 528 -13.76 5.37 -57.24
N THR A 529 -12.65 6.03 -56.81
CA THR A 529 -12.09 7.37 -57.25
C THR A 529 -12.97 8.64 -57.48
N PRO A 530 -12.42 9.90 -57.52
CA PRO A 530 -11.14 10.49 -57.02
C PRO A 530 -11.20 11.99 -56.52
N PHE A 531 -10.02 12.67 -56.45
CA PHE A 531 -9.71 14.13 -56.38
C PHE A 531 -9.76 14.84 -55.00
N SER A 532 -8.82 15.73 -54.61
CA SER A 532 -7.47 16.05 -55.14
C SER A 532 -6.62 16.84 -54.13
N ALA A 533 -5.29 16.68 -54.18
CA ALA A 533 -4.31 17.41 -53.36
C ALA A 533 -3.89 18.78 -53.95
N ARG A 534 -3.16 19.59 -53.16
CA ARG A 534 -2.06 20.45 -53.64
C ARG A 534 -1.06 20.84 -52.54
N ASP A 535 0.21 20.81 -52.92
CA ASP A 535 1.39 21.26 -52.15
C ASP A 535 1.38 22.78 -51.85
N THR A 536 2.16 23.31 -50.91
CA THR A 536 3.59 23.66 -51.14
C THR A 536 4.23 24.34 -49.93
N GLY A 537 5.57 24.30 -49.88
CA GLY A 537 6.39 25.43 -49.39
C GLY A 537 6.81 25.42 -47.92
N GLY A 538 8.08 25.15 -47.66
CA GLY A 538 8.74 25.48 -46.39
C GLY A 538 9.38 26.87 -46.41
N GLY A 539 9.85 27.35 -45.25
CA GLY A 539 10.60 28.61 -45.15
C GLY A 539 10.85 28.99 -43.70
N SER A 540 12.11 29.23 -43.34
CA SER A 540 12.53 29.56 -41.98
C SER A 540 12.40 31.05 -41.66
N SER A 541 12.22 31.40 -40.38
CA SER A 541 13.27 32.04 -39.56
C SER A 541 12.79 33.11 -38.56
N ARG A 542 13.48 33.11 -37.41
CA ARG A 542 13.77 34.22 -36.47
C ARG A 542 12.63 34.88 -35.66
N SER A 543 13.04 35.29 -34.46
CA SER A 543 12.27 35.82 -33.34
C SER A 543 12.71 37.29 -33.04
N PRO A 544 12.37 37.91 -31.89
CA PRO A 544 11.10 38.61 -31.68
C PRO A 544 11.28 40.13 -31.43
N GLY A 545 10.26 40.93 -31.75
CA GLY A 545 10.21 42.39 -31.51
C GLY A 545 9.26 42.78 -30.36
N ARG A 546 9.65 43.79 -29.56
CA ARG A 546 8.85 44.35 -28.45
C ARG A 546 8.02 45.57 -28.89
N GLY A 547 6.92 45.83 -28.17
CA GLY A 547 6.05 47.03 -28.28
C GLY A 547 4.59 46.60 -28.20
N ALA A 548 3.84 46.71 -27.10
CA ALA A 548 3.51 47.86 -26.25
C ALA A 548 2.57 48.88 -26.92
N THR A 549 1.39 49.09 -26.31
CA THR A 549 0.42 50.20 -26.50
C THR A 549 -0.21 50.39 -27.89
N GLU A 550 -1.51 50.64 -28.10
CA GLU A 550 -2.69 50.71 -27.20
C GLU A 550 -3.98 50.75 -28.09
N LEU A 551 -5.17 50.77 -27.45
CA LEU A 551 -6.49 51.19 -27.98
C LEU A 551 -7.29 50.29 -28.96
N GLY A 552 -8.49 49.91 -28.52
CA GLY A 552 -9.71 50.04 -29.35
C GLY A 552 -10.62 48.82 -29.50
N GLY A 553 -11.85 48.90 -28.98
CA GLY A 553 -13.01 48.17 -29.52
C GLY A 553 -13.58 47.01 -28.70
N GLU A 554 -14.56 47.31 -27.85
CA GLU A 554 -15.57 46.35 -27.36
C GLU A 554 -16.57 45.97 -28.50
N PRO A 555 -17.35 44.86 -28.44
CA PRO A 555 -18.31 44.62 -27.36
C PRO A 555 -18.58 43.17 -26.89
N GLY A 556 -18.69 43.04 -25.56
CA GLY A 556 -19.88 42.51 -24.87
C GLY A 556 -20.43 41.09 -25.13
N VAL A 557 -20.31 40.23 -24.11
CA VAL A 557 -21.44 39.37 -23.65
C VAL A 557 -21.47 39.40 -22.11
N ALA A 558 -22.65 39.62 -21.53
CA ALA A 558 -22.83 39.73 -20.08
C ALA A 558 -23.23 38.40 -19.44
N TYR A 559 -22.86 38.21 -18.17
CA TYR A 559 -23.70 37.49 -17.21
C TYR A 559 -23.70 38.22 -15.86
N ARG A 560 -24.90 38.43 -15.29
CA ARG A 560 -25.11 39.24 -14.09
C ARG A 560 -24.83 38.46 -12.81
N ALA A 561 -24.24 39.16 -11.84
CA ALA A 561 -24.31 38.77 -10.43
C ALA A 561 -25.66 39.18 -9.80
N ALA A 562 -26.11 38.39 -8.84
CA ALA A 562 -27.07 38.73 -7.79
C ALA A 562 -26.66 37.90 -6.56
N GLY A 563 -26.82 38.35 -5.31
CA GLY A 563 -27.35 39.62 -4.81
C GLY A 563 -27.56 39.41 -3.31
N ALA A 564 -26.91 40.22 -2.46
CA ALA A 564 -26.91 39.97 -1.02
C ALA A 564 -28.25 40.34 -0.37
N ALA A 565 -28.68 39.53 0.60
CA ALA A 565 -29.74 39.89 1.53
C ALA A 565 -29.39 39.41 2.94
N SER A 566 -29.38 40.36 3.88
CA SER A 566 -29.09 40.16 5.31
C SER A 566 -30.35 39.84 6.11
N VAL A 567 -30.28 38.92 7.07
CA VAL A 567 -31.19 38.91 8.24
C VAL A 567 -30.38 38.61 9.50
N THR A 568 -30.58 39.45 10.51
CA THR A 568 -30.04 39.34 11.87
C THR A 568 -31.01 38.63 12.81
N SER A 569 -30.53 37.84 13.77
CA SER A 569 -31.16 37.79 15.10
C SER A 569 -30.15 37.46 16.21
N THR A 570 -30.45 37.97 17.40
CA THR A 570 -29.59 38.04 18.60
C THR A 570 -29.73 36.83 19.53
N ALA A 571 -28.75 36.66 20.42
CA ALA A 571 -28.81 35.72 21.54
C ALA A 571 -29.63 36.28 22.73
N ALA A 572 -30.15 35.38 23.59
CA ALA A 572 -30.13 35.48 25.06
C ALA A 572 -30.86 34.27 25.70
N ALA A 573 -30.55 33.96 26.96
CA ALA A 573 -31.19 32.92 27.76
C ALA A 573 -31.85 33.53 29.01
N THR A 574 -32.89 32.87 29.56
CA THR A 574 -33.28 32.95 30.99
C THR A 574 -34.23 31.81 31.40
N GLU A 575 -34.51 31.72 32.71
CA GLU A 575 -34.90 30.51 33.43
C GLU A 575 -36.37 30.45 33.93
N ALA A 576 -36.70 29.32 34.57
CA ALA A 576 -37.43 29.19 35.86
C ALA A 576 -38.92 28.77 35.91
N GLY A 577 -39.17 27.73 36.74
CA GLY A 577 -40.44 27.40 37.43
C GLY A 577 -41.54 26.72 36.60
N GLY A 578 -42.31 25.73 37.06
CA GLY A 578 -42.34 25.01 38.35
C GLY A 578 -43.79 24.75 38.80
N GLY A 579 -44.20 23.49 39.06
CA GLY A 579 -45.56 23.23 39.57
C GLY A 579 -46.08 21.80 39.42
N ARG A 580 -46.37 21.14 40.55
CA ARG A 580 -46.82 19.75 40.73
C ARG A 580 -48.23 19.44 40.17
N GLY A 581 -48.48 18.16 39.84
CA GLY A 581 -49.83 17.59 39.76
C GLY A 581 -49.81 16.06 39.52
N GLN A 582 -50.17 15.26 40.54
CA GLN A 582 -50.36 13.80 40.41
C GLN A 582 -51.84 13.48 40.17
N VAL A 583 -52.15 12.61 39.20
CA VAL A 583 -53.24 11.62 39.28
C VAL A 583 -52.79 10.36 38.51
N ALA A 584 -53.10 9.18 39.02
CA ALA A 584 -52.71 7.89 38.42
C ALA A 584 -53.87 7.21 37.66
N SER A 585 -53.54 6.36 36.69
CA SER A 585 -54.33 5.19 36.31
C SER A 585 -53.47 4.16 35.55
N ASP A 586 -53.72 2.88 35.80
CA ASP A 586 -52.86 1.76 35.43
C ASP A 586 -53.06 1.23 33.99
N LEU A 587 -52.00 0.64 33.43
CA LEU A 587 -51.95 -0.72 32.83
C LEU A 587 -50.55 -0.97 32.18
N PRO A 588 -50.11 -2.23 32.00
CA PRO A 588 -48.68 -2.56 32.05
C PRO A 588 -47.96 -2.40 30.69
N SER A 589 -46.74 -1.87 30.74
CA SER A 589 -45.75 -2.06 29.67
C SER A 589 -44.46 -2.66 30.22
N SER A 590 -44.21 -3.92 29.87
CA SER A 590 -42.96 -4.62 30.20
C SER A 590 -41.83 -4.16 29.28
N ARG A 591 -41.35 -2.93 29.46
CA ARG A 591 -40.06 -2.50 28.92
C ARG A 591 -38.96 -2.83 29.91
N GLN A 592 -38.33 -4.00 29.76
CA GLN A 592 -36.97 -4.16 30.25
C GLN A 592 -36.10 -3.16 29.49
N ALA A 593 -35.63 -2.12 30.18
CA ALA A 593 -34.64 -1.23 29.64
C ALA A 593 -33.34 -2.02 29.46
N HIS A 594 -32.97 -2.31 28.21
CA HIS A 594 -31.59 -2.67 27.90
C HIS A 594 -30.71 -1.47 28.25
N GLN A 595 -30.14 -1.48 29.46
CA GLN A 595 -28.97 -0.67 29.76
C GLN A 595 -27.85 -1.14 28.82
N THR A 596 -27.51 -0.29 27.85
CA THR A 596 -26.30 -0.46 27.04
C THR A 596 -25.10 -0.34 27.99
N ARG A 597 -24.64 -1.48 28.52
CA ARG A 597 -23.43 -1.53 29.35
C ARG A 597 -22.29 -0.99 28.49
N LEU A 598 -21.69 0.12 28.92
CA LEU A 598 -20.46 0.63 28.33
C LEU A 598 -19.40 -0.46 28.43
N VAL A 599 -18.82 -0.82 27.30
CA VAL A 599 -17.73 -1.81 27.22
C VAL A 599 -16.54 -1.25 27.99
N THR A 600 -16.07 -1.98 29.00
CA THR A 600 -14.99 -1.52 29.88
C THR A 600 -13.62 -1.84 29.30
N ASP A 601 -12.56 -1.21 29.81
CA ASP A 601 -11.18 -1.56 29.44
C ASP A 601 -10.85 -3.04 29.72
N GLU A 602 -11.54 -3.66 30.68
CA GLU A 602 -11.41 -5.07 31.05
C GLU A 602 -12.11 -5.99 30.02
N ASP A 603 -13.30 -5.60 29.55
CA ASP A 603 -13.99 -6.28 28.44
C ASP A 603 -13.16 -6.23 27.13
N ILE A 604 -12.49 -5.10 26.87
CA ILE A 604 -11.60 -4.94 25.69
C ILE A 604 -10.30 -5.73 25.86
N ARG A 605 -9.68 -5.73 27.04
CA ARG A 605 -8.52 -6.59 27.33
C ARG A 605 -8.85 -8.05 27.12
N ALA A 606 -10.01 -8.52 27.60
CA ALA A 606 -10.44 -9.90 27.37
C ALA A 606 -10.54 -10.26 25.87
N VAL A 607 -10.97 -9.34 25.01
CA VAL A 607 -10.98 -9.54 23.54
C VAL A 607 -9.56 -9.53 22.95
N VAL A 608 -8.70 -8.60 23.37
CA VAL A 608 -7.31 -8.50 22.90
C VAL A 608 -6.48 -9.71 23.35
N ASP A 609 -6.56 -10.10 24.61
CA ASP A 609 -5.84 -11.24 25.18
C ASP A 609 -6.34 -12.56 24.58
N ARG A 610 -7.64 -12.67 24.30
CA ARG A 610 -8.19 -13.81 23.54
C ARG A 610 -7.59 -13.86 22.14
N PHE A 611 -7.61 -12.76 21.39
CA PHE A 611 -7.04 -12.68 20.05
C PHE A 611 -5.53 -12.99 20.02
N LEU A 612 -4.77 -12.47 20.99
CA LEU A 612 -3.35 -12.77 21.16
C LEU A 612 -3.09 -14.22 21.60
N SER A 613 -3.98 -14.84 22.37
CA SER A 613 -3.88 -16.26 22.76
C SER A 613 -4.21 -17.21 21.59
N GLU A 614 -5.16 -16.84 20.74
CA GLU A 614 -5.50 -17.56 19.51
C GLU A 614 -4.31 -17.47 18.51
N LEU A 615 -3.70 -16.29 18.35
CA LEU A 615 -2.46 -16.09 17.57
C LEU A 615 -1.24 -16.85 18.11
N ASN A 616 -1.10 -16.98 19.43
CA ASN A 616 0.04 -17.70 20.02
C ASN A 616 -0.12 -19.22 20.01
N ARG A 617 -1.35 -19.75 19.91
CA ARG A 617 -1.58 -21.20 19.69
C ARG A 617 -1.08 -21.67 18.33
N GLU A 618 -1.13 -20.83 17.29
CA GLU A 618 -0.61 -21.15 15.95
C GLU A 618 0.93 -21.23 15.89
N LYS A 619 1.66 -20.86 16.96
CA LYS A 619 3.12 -21.01 17.06
C LYS A 619 3.57 -22.28 17.82
N GLY A 620 2.61 -23.12 18.26
CA GLY A 620 2.86 -24.26 19.14
C GLY A 620 2.47 -25.63 18.60
N SER A 621 2.17 -25.75 17.30
CA SER A 621 1.74 -27.00 16.64
C SER A 621 2.44 -27.21 15.30
#